data_AF-A0A2N9NGI0-F1
#
_entry.id   AF-A0A2N9NGI0-F1
#
_cell.length_a   1.000
_cell.length_b   1.000
_cell.length_c   1.000
_cell.angle_alpha   90.00
_cell.angle_beta   90.00
_cell.angle_gamma   90.00
#
_symmetry.space_group_name_H-M   'P 1'
#
loop_
_entity.id
_entity.type
_entity.pdbx_description
1 polymer ?
#
loop_
_entity_poly.entity_id
_entity_poly.type
_entity_poly.pdbx_seq_one_letter_code
_entity_poly.pdbx_strand_id
1 'polypeptide(L)'
;MRAIAQMISYEVPLILSAVTVIMITGSLSTVRIVEAQGGYSGILPHWFVLTPWGLAGFILFLIAGLAESNRSPFDLPEAESEIIAGYYTEYSGFKFALFFLGEYIGLFGVSGLAITLFLGGWQAPFPFLNWLPSWLWFFAKLMGLVCVFIWVRGTLPRLRMDQLMNFAWKFMLPLALINLLTTALWHYMGPGLGRWLVCSLLVVGPYTMLGWSLTEHKHLGKRTYRFAE
;
A
#
# COMPACT_ATOMS: atom_id res chain seq x y z
N MET A 1 -14.55 2.64 18.51
CA MET A 1 -13.22 3.05 19.05
C MET A 1 -12.05 2.31 18.40
N ARG A 2 -12.03 0.96 18.32
CA ARG A 2 -10.91 0.21 17.71
C ARG A 2 -10.73 0.45 16.20
N ALA A 3 -11.83 0.51 15.44
CA ALA A 3 -11.81 0.83 14.00
C ALA A 3 -11.13 2.18 13.70
N ILE A 4 -11.48 3.22 14.47
CA ILE A 4 -10.91 4.57 14.32
C ILE A 4 -9.41 4.57 14.64
N ALA A 5 -9.00 3.88 15.70
CA ALA A 5 -7.58 3.78 16.06
C ALA A 5 -6.76 3.09 14.97
N GLN A 6 -7.32 2.07 14.30
CA GLN A 6 -6.69 1.42 13.15
C GLN A 6 -6.56 2.38 11.97
N MET A 7 -7.66 3.00 11.54
CA MET A 7 -7.69 3.92 10.39
C MET A 7 -6.59 4.98 10.54
N ILE A 8 -6.58 5.70 11.67
CA ILE A 8 -5.58 6.75 11.96
C ILE A 8 -4.14 6.18 11.95
N SER A 9 -3.94 4.97 12.46
CA SER A 9 -2.60 4.37 12.53
C SER A 9 -2.03 3.99 11.17
N TYR A 10 -2.87 3.66 10.20
CA TYR A 10 -2.45 3.31 8.83
C TYR A 10 -2.48 4.51 7.87
N GLU A 11 -3.22 5.56 8.22
CA GLU A 11 -3.22 6.83 7.49
C GLU A 11 -1.83 7.50 7.50
N VAL A 12 -1.09 7.43 8.62
CA VAL A 12 0.25 8.02 8.72
C VAL A 12 1.26 7.35 7.75
N PRO A 13 1.45 6.01 7.73
CA PRO A 13 2.26 5.34 6.72
C PRO A 13 1.79 5.58 5.28
N LEU A 14 0.48 5.66 5.03
CA LEU A 14 -0.09 5.96 3.72
C LEU A 14 0.41 7.32 3.21
N ILE A 15 0.27 8.36 4.03
CA ILE A 15 0.71 9.71 3.69
C ILE A 15 2.23 9.76 3.51
N LEU A 16 3.01 9.18 4.41
CA LEU A 16 4.47 9.17 4.32
C LEU A 16 4.96 8.49 3.03
N SER A 17 4.31 7.40 2.62
CA SER A 17 4.64 6.74 1.35
C SER A 17 4.30 7.61 0.13
N ALA A 18 3.19 8.36 0.14
CA ALA A 18 2.85 9.31 -0.92
C ALA A 18 3.81 10.51 -0.98
N VAL A 19 4.29 11.00 0.17
CA VAL A 19 5.26 12.11 0.26
C VAL A 19 6.57 11.77 -0.46
N THR A 20 6.99 10.51 -0.49
CA THR A 20 8.19 10.09 -1.24
C THR A 20 8.10 10.44 -2.72
N VAL A 21 6.94 10.22 -3.33
CA VAL A 21 6.68 10.56 -4.73
C VAL A 21 6.68 12.07 -4.94
N ILE A 22 5.98 12.80 -4.07
CA ILE A 22 5.87 14.27 -4.13
C ILE A 22 7.25 14.93 -4.05
N MET A 23 8.15 14.40 -3.20
CA MET A 23 9.50 14.92 -3.04
C MET A 23 10.33 14.77 -4.32
N ILE A 24 10.15 13.67 -5.06
CA ILE A 24 10.87 13.43 -6.32
C ILE A 24 10.33 14.29 -7.45
N THR A 25 9.00 14.44 -7.52
CA THR A 25 8.35 15.21 -8.59
C THR A 25 8.39 16.71 -8.33
N GLY A 26 8.55 17.15 -7.08
CA GLY A 26 8.53 18.56 -6.67
C GLY A 26 7.16 19.22 -6.85
N SER A 27 6.08 18.44 -6.99
CA SER A 27 4.74 18.95 -7.28
C SER A 27 3.65 18.09 -6.65
N LEU A 28 2.60 18.75 -6.15
CA LEU A 28 1.36 18.11 -5.69
C LEU A 28 0.35 17.87 -6.82
N SER A 29 0.62 18.35 -8.04
CA SER A 29 -0.27 18.13 -9.18
C SER A 29 -0.16 16.68 -9.66
N THR A 30 -1.28 15.95 -9.64
CA THR A 30 -1.35 14.57 -10.14
C THR A 30 -0.94 14.46 -11.60
N VAL A 31 -1.23 15.48 -12.41
CA VAL A 31 -0.81 15.54 -13.82
C VAL A 31 0.71 15.62 -13.93
N ARG A 32 1.35 16.51 -13.17
CA ARG A 32 2.81 16.65 -13.15
C ARG A 32 3.50 15.39 -12.63
N ILE A 33 2.91 14.71 -11.66
CA ILE A 33 3.42 13.44 -11.14
C ILE A 33 3.44 12.38 -12.26
N VAL A 34 2.33 12.24 -12.99
CA VAL A 34 2.26 11.29 -14.11
C VAL A 34 3.23 11.69 -15.23
N GLU A 35 3.29 12.97 -15.59
CA GLU A 35 4.25 13.47 -16.59
C GLU A 35 5.71 13.19 -16.20
N ALA A 36 6.06 13.32 -14.93
CA ALA A 36 7.40 13.02 -14.41
C ALA A 36 7.76 11.52 -14.49
N GLN A 37 6.78 10.63 -14.58
CA GLN A 37 6.96 9.20 -14.81
C GLN A 37 7.04 8.85 -16.31
N GLY A 38 6.92 9.86 -17.17
CA GLY A 38 6.92 9.74 -18.62
C GLY A 38 8.26 9.33 -19.22
N GLY A 39 8.15 8.67 -20.38
CA GLY A 39 9.30 8.23 -21.16
C GLY A 39 9.74 6.81 -20.84
N TYR A 40 10.74 6.36 -21.59
CA TYR A 40 11.21 4.97 -21.57
C TYR A 40 12.74 4.93 -21.55
N SER A 41 13.31 4.06 -20.71
CA SER A 41 14.70 3.64 -20.81
C SER A 41 14.74 2.38 -21.67
N GLY A 42 14.70 2.59 -22.99
CA GLY A 42 14.54 1.51 -23.98
C GLY A 42 13.13 0.91 -23.94
N ILE A 43 13.00 -0.30 -23.41
CA ILE A 43 11.72 -1.03 -23.31
C ILE A 43 11.01 -0.73 -21.98
N LEU A 44 11.76 -0.40 -20.92
CA LEU A 44 11.21 -0.19 -19.58
C LEU A 44 10.72 1.25 -19.39
N PRO A 45 9.52 1.46 -18.84
CA PRO A 45 9.02 2.80 -18.54
C PRO A 45 9.74 3.40 -17.32
N HIS A 46 9.79 4.72 -17.19
CA HIS A 46 10.37 5.39 -16.00
C HIS A 46 9.41 5.42 -14.80
N TRP A 47 8.61 4.38 -14.61
CA TRP A 47 7.67 4.30 -13.50
C TRP A 47 8.39 4.21 -12.16
N PHE A 48 7.84 4.89 -11.16
CA PHE A 48 8.47 4.92 -9.84
C PHE A 48 8.49 3.54 -9.18
N VAL A 49 7.51 2.65 -9.46
CA VAL A 49 7.54 1.25 -9.00
C VAL A 49 8.84 0.52 -9.37
N LEU A 50 9.49 0.87 -10.49
CA LEU A 50 10.71 0.19 -10.91
C LEU A 50 11.96 0.67 -10.17
N THR A 51 11.86 1.74 -9.39
CA THR A 51 12.95 2.22 -8.53
C THR A 51 12.90 1.53 -7.17
N PRO A 52 14.06 1.33 -6.48
CA PRO A 52 14.06 0.66 -5.18
C PRO A 52 13.21 1.36 -4.13
N TRP A 53 13.26 2.70 -4.08
CA TRP A 53 12.49 3.52 -3.14
C TRP A 53 11.00 3.55 -3.49
N GLY A 54 10.67 3.59 -4.78
CA GLY A 54 9.28 3.64 -5.24
C GLY A 54 8.59 2.29 -5.12
N LEU A 55 9.30 1.16 -5.28
CA LEU A 55 8.78 -0.18 -4.99
C LEU A 55 8.43 -0.33 -3.50
N ALA A 56 9.37 0.07 -2.62
CA ALA A 56 9.14 0.05 -1.18
C ALA A 56 7.97 0.96 -0.76
N GLY A 57 7.93 2.17 -1.31
CA GLY A 57 6.83 3.12 -1.11
C GLY A 57 5.49 2.57 -1.60
N PHE A 58 5.48 1.92 -2.76
CA PHE A 58 4.28 1.31 -3.34
C PHE A 58 3.75 0.15 -2.48
N ILE A 59 4.63 -0.73 -1.98
CA ILE A 59 4.21 -1.82 -1.08
C ILE A 59 3.65 -1.25 0.23
N LEU A 60 4.31 -0.26 0.83
CA LEU A 60 3.80 0.41 2.03
C LEU A 60 2.44 1.07 1.78
N PHE A 61 2.29 1.75 0.64
CA PHE A 61 1.05 2.38 0.20
C PHE A 61 -0.06 1.35 0.02
N LEU A 62 0.20 0.21 -0.64
CA LEU A 62 -0.80 -0.85 -0.84
C LEU A 62 -1.23 -1.50 0.47
N ILE A 63 -0.29 -1.78 1.37
CA ILE A 63 -0.61 -2.36 2.68
C ILE A 63 -1.44 -1.38 3.51
N ALA A 64 -1.07 -0.10 3.53
CA ALA A 64 -1.83 0.93 4.23
C ALA A 64 -3.21 1.16 3.60
N GLY A 65 -3.27 1.15 2.27
CA GLY A 65 -4.52 1.26 1.51
C GLY A 65 -5.49 0.11 1.74
N LEU A 66 -4.96 -1.11 1.96
CA LEU A 66 -5.77 -2.28 2.34
C LEU A 66 -6.38 -2.11 3.73
N ALA A 67 -5.62 -1.55 4.67
CA ALA A 67 -6.10 -1.27 6.03
C ALA A 67 -7.16 -0.16 6.05
N GLU A 68 -7.00 0.86 5.22
CA GLU A 68 -7.98 1.96 5.06
C GLU A 68 -9.28 1.49 4.40
N SER A 69 -9.19 0.57 3.45
CA SER A 69 -10.37 -0.01 2.79
C SER A 69 -11.13 -1.03 3.65
N ASN A 70 -10.71 -1.25 4.90
CA ASN A 70 -11.29 -2.20 5.86
C ASN A 70 -11.53 -3.61 5.29
N ARG A 71 -10.66 -4.07 4.36
CA ARG A 71 -10.80 -5.41 3.75
C ARG A 71 -9.94 -6.43 4.47
N SER A 72 -10.42 -7.68 4.50
CA SER A 72 -9.68 -8.79 5.12
C SER A 72 -8.29 -8.88 4.49
N PRO A 73 -7.21 -8.95 5.30
CA PRO A 73 -7.13 -9.32 6.72
C PRO A 73 -7.28 -8.17 7.75
N PHE A 74 -7.63 -6.96 7.31
CA PHE A 74 -7.77 -5.75 8.13
C PHE A 74 -9.25 -5.36 8.40
N ASP A 75 -10.18 -6.32 8.29
CA ASP A 75 -11.65 -6.16 8.37
C ASP A 75 -12.22 -6.12 9.81
N LEU A 76 -11.51 -5.47 10.74
CA LEU A 76 -11.88 -5.41 12.16
C LEU A 76 -13.22 -4.71 12.50
N PRO A 77 -13.72 -3.73 11.72
CA PRO A 77 -15.03 -3.12 11.97
C PRO A 77 -16.22 -4.01 11.55
N GLU A 78 -16.02 -4.92 10.59
CA GLU A 78 -17.08 -5.73 9.97
C GLU A 78 -17.17 -7.15 10.57
N ALA A 79 -16.37 -7.45 11.60
CA ALA A 79 -16.09 -8.80 12.07
C ALA A 79 -17.33 -9.54 12.64
N GLU A 80 -18.12 -10.13 11.75
CA GLU A 80 -19.34 -10.92 12.03
C GLU A 80 -19.15 -12.00 13.11
N SER A 81 -17.94 -12.53 13.25
CA SER A 81 -17.62 -13.68 14.10
C SER A 81 -17.11 -13.31 15.50
N GLU A 82 -16.64 -12.08 15.72
CA GLU A 82 -15.95 -11.73 16.97
C GLU A 82 -16.68 -10.67 17.80
N ILE A 83 -17.40 -9.71 17.20
CA ILE A 83 -18.25 -8.72 17.90
C ILE A 83 -19.37 -8.27 16.94
N ILE A 84 -20.61 -8.11 17.44
CA ILE A 84 -21.83 -7.62 16.73
C ILE A 84 -21.46 -6.76 15.51
N ALA A 85 -21.90 -7.16 14.31
CA ALA A 85 -21.46 -6.72 12.99
C ALA A 85 -21.62 -5.21 12.65
N GLY A 86 -21.20 -4.31 13.53
CA GLY A 86 -21.16 -2.87 13.33
C GLY A 86 -22.45 -2.29 12.76
N TYR A 87 -22.31 -1.56 11.64
CA TYR A 87 -23.43 -0.96 10.94
C TYR A 87 -24.35 -1.98 10.24
N TYR A 88 -23.93 -3.23 10.07
CA TYR A 88 -24.74 -4.28 9.44
C TYR A 88 -25.98 -4.63 10.28
N THR A 89 -25.88 -4.48 11.60
CA THR A 89 -27.00 -4.81 12.51
C THR A 89 -27.96 -3.64 12.72
N GLU A 90 -27.51 -2.42 12.45
CA GLU A 90 -28.28 -1.19 12.72
C GLU A 90 -29.00 -0.64 11.48
N TYR A 91 -28.47 -0.90 10.28
CA TYR A 91 -29.00 -0.36 9.03
C TYR A 91 -29.50 -1.46 8.08
N SER A 92 -30.69 -1.26 7.49
CA SER A 92 -31.29 -2.18 6.52
C SER A 92 -31.58 -1.50 5.17
N GLY A 93 -31.77 -2.32 4.14
CA GLY A 93 -32.19 -1.89 2.80
C GLY A 93 -31.20 -0.93 2.14
N PHE A 94 -31.67 0.27 1.78
CA PHE A 94 -30.88 1.24 1.01
C PHE A 94 -29.73 1.87 1.80
N LYS A 95 -29.90 2.11 3.11
CA LYS A 95 -28.83 2.70 3.94
C LYS A 95 -27.63 1.76 4.06
N PHE A 96 -27.90 0.47 4.19
CA PHE A 96 -26.88 -0.57 4.14
C PHE A 96 -26.11 -0.56 2.81
N ALA A 97 -26.83 -0.48 1.68
CA ALA A 97 -26.21 -0.42 0.36
C ALA A 97 -25.30 0.81 0.19
N LEU A 98 -25.64 1.96 0.79
CA LEU A 98 -24.80 3.17 0.76
C LEU A 98 -23.47 2.99 1.50
N PHE A 99 -23.47 2.32 2.66
CA PHE A 99 -22.23 2.02 3.39
C PHE A 99 -21.30 1.12 2.57
N PHE A 100 -21.86 0.04 2.01
CA PHE A 100 -21.14 -0.85 1.10
C PHE A 100 -20.57 -0.13 -0.11
N LEU A 101 -21.38 0.69 -0.76
CA LEU A 101 -20.96 1.48 -1.91
C LEU A 101 -19.81 2.43 -1.54
N GLY A 102 -19.89 3.09 -0.38
CA GLY A 102 -18.84 3.99 0.12
C GLY A 102 -17.50 3.28 0.30
N GLU A 103 -17.49 2.08 0.90
CA GLU A 103 -16.26 1.30 1.05
C GLU A 103 -15.66 0.88 -0.30
N TYR A 104 -16.49 0.47 -1.26
CA TYR A 104 -16.01 0.12 -2.59
C TYR A 104 -15.48 1.34 -3.35
N ILE A 105 -16.13 2.51 -3.23
CA ILE A 105 -15.60 3.76 -3.78
C ILE A 105 -14.24 4.09 -3.16
N GLY A 106 -14.08 3.90 -1.85
CA GLY A 106 -12.79 4.04 -1.16
C GLY A 106 -11.70 3.15 -1.77
N LEU A 107 -12.00 1.86 -2.00
CA LEU A 107 -11.09 0.93 -2.64
C LEU A 107 -10.66 1.39 -4.05
N PHE A 108 -11.62 1.85 -4.87
CA PHE A 108 -11.32 2.41 -6.19
C PHE A 108 -10.48 3.69 -6.09
N GLY A 109 -10.75 4.55 -5.11
CA GLY A 109 -10.01 5.77 -4.86
C GLY A 109 -8.54 5.50 -4.49
N VAL A 110 -8.31 4.62 -3.51
CA VAL A 110 -6.96 4.21 -3.09
C VAL A 110 -6.20 3.54 -4.24
N SER A 111 -6.87 2.65 -4.99
CA SER A 111 -6.27 2.00 -6.17
C SER A 111 -5.91 3.02 -7.26
N GLY A 112 -6.79 3.99 -7.52
CA GLY A 112 -6.54 5.08 -8.45
C GLY A 112 -5.35 5.94 -8.05
N LEU A 113 -5.23 6.29 -6.77
CA LEU A 113 -4.08 7.00 -6.22
C LEU A 113 -2.78 6.20 -6.33
N ALA A 114 -2.81 4.90 -6.04
CA ALA A 114 -1.63 4.04 -6.22
C ALA A 114 -1.13 4.05 -7.68
N ILE A 115 -2.07 4.06 -8.65
CA ILE A 115 -1.74 4.06 -10.08
C ILE A 115 -1.13 5.39 -10.51
N THR A 116 -1.71 6.50 -10.08
CA THR A 116 -1.20 7.84 -10.42
C THR A 116 0.13 8.13 -9.75
N LEU A 117 0.33 7.69 -8.51
CA LEU A 117 1.55 7.95 -7.77
C LEU A 117 2.71 7.07 -8.21
N PHE A 118 2.49 5.77 -8.45
CA PHE A 118 3.61 4.83 -8.62
C PHE A 118 3.68 4.16 -9.99
N LEU A 119 2.53 3.85 -10.62
CA LEU A 119 2.44 3.04 -11.84
C LEU A 119 2.31 3.87 -13.14
N GLY A 120 2.67 5.15 -13.13
CA GLY A 120 2.69 5.98 -14.33
C GLY A 120 1.30 6.34 -14.87
N GLY A 121 0.25 6.34 -14.04
CA GLY A 121 -1.07 6.84 -14.41
C GLY A 121 -1.63 6.20 -15.69
N TRP A 122 -1.94 7.05 -16.67
CA TRP A 122 -2.51 6.69 -17.98
C TRP A 122 -1.46 6.32 -19.04
N GLN A 123 -0.17 6.27 -18.70
CA GLN A 123 0.88 5.95 -19.66
C GLN A 123 0.93 4.46 -19.96
N ALA A 124 1.23 4.12 -21.22
CA ALA A 124 1.39 2.75 -21.65
C ALA A 124 2.62 2.10 -21.00
N PRO A 125 2.57 0.79 -20.68
CA PRO A 125 3.72 0.07 -20.13
C PRO A 125 4.88 -0.07 -21.12
N PHE A 126 4.59 -0.11 -22.42
CA PHE A 126 5.59 -0.29 -23.45
C PHE A 126 5.41 0.68 -24.61
N PRO A 127 6.51 1.10 -25.28
CA PRO A 127 6.47 2.06 -26.38
C PRO A 127 5.57 1.63 -27.55
N PHE A 128 5.48 0.33 -27.83
CA PHE A 128 4.70 -0.22 -28.94
C PHE A 128 3.20 -0.30 -28.66
N LEU A 129 2.75 -0.05 -27.42
CA LEU A 129 1.33 -0.02 -27.05
C LEU A 129 0.76 1.41 -26.93
N ASN A 130 1.53 2.43 -27.32
CA ASN A 130 1.07 3.84 -27.34
C ASN A 130 -0.08 4.10 -28.32
N TRP A 131 -0.39 3.17 -29.23
CA TRP A 131 -1.52 3.28 -30.15
C TRP A 131 -2.88 3.08 -29.44
N LEU A 132 -2.90 2.42 -28.28
CA LEU A 132 -4.11 2.23 -27.49
C LEU A 132 -4.45 3.51 -26.69
N PRO A 133 -5.74 3.84 -26.52
CA PRO A 133 -6.15 5.01 -25.76
C PRO A 133 -5.62 5.00 -24.32
N SER A 134 -5.17 6.16 -23.84
CA SER A 134 -4.56 6.31 -22.50
C SER A 134 -5.52 5.96 -21.35
N TRP A 135 -6.81 6.23 -21.49
CA TRP A 135 -7.82 5.87 -20.50
C TRP A 135 -7.94 4.36 -20.29
N LEU A 136 -7.77 3.57 -21.36
CA LEU A 136 -7.84 2.11 -21.27
C LEU A 136 -6.72 1.54 -20.40
N TRP A 137 -5.51 2.12 -20.46
CA TRP A 137 -4.39 1.73 -19.61
C TRP A 137 -4.65 2.01 -18.14
N PHE A 138 -5.26 3.15 -17.84
CA PHE A 138 -5.64 3.48 -16.47
C PHE A 138 -6.65 2.47 -15.91
N PHE A 139 -7.72 2.18 -16.66
CA PHE A 139 -8.74 1.21 -16.25
C PHE A 139 -8.20 -0.23 -16.16
N ALA A 140 -7.30 -0.62 -17.07
CA ALA A 140 -6.66 -1.94 -17.02
C ALA A 140 -5.81 -2.10 -15.75
N LYS A 141 -5.00 -1.09 -15.40
CA LYS A 141 -4.22 -1.09 -14.14
C LYS A 141 -5.14 -1.08 -12.91
N LEU A 142 -6.22 -0.32 -12.97
CA LEU A 142 -7.23 -0.25 -11.89
C LEU A 142 -7.90 -1.59 -11.66
N MET A 143 -8.34 -2.26 -12.71
CA MET A 143 -8.87 -3.63 -12.60
C MET A 143 -7.81 -4.59 -12.07
N GLY A 144 -6.56 -4.48 -12.53
CA GLY A 144 -5.44 -5.28 -12.05
C GLY A 144 -5.21 -5.12 -10.53
N LEU A 145 -5.18 -3.89 -10.01
CA LEU A 145 -5.03 -3.65 -8.58
C LEU A 145 -6.22 -4.15 -7.77
N VAL A 146 -7.46 -3.94 -8.25
CA VAL A 146 -8.65 -4.48 -7.58
C VAL A 146 -8.61 -6.01 -7.53
N CYS A 147 -8.17 -6.67 -8.61
CA CYS A 147 -7.94 -8.11 -8.61
C CYS A 147 -6.88 -8.53 -7.57
N VAL A 148 -5.80 -7.76 -7.40
CA VAL A 148 -4.81 -8.00 -6.34
C VAL A 148 -5.44 -7.88 -4.96
N PHE A 149 -6.26 -6.86 -4.70
CA PHE A 149 -6.95 -6.71 -3.41
C PHE A 149 -7.91 -7.88 -3.13
N ILE A 150 -8.65 -8.35 -4.15
CA ILE A 150 -9.50 -9.53 -4.04
C ILE A 150 -8.67 -10.79 -3.77
N TRP A 151 -7.51 -10.92 -4.42
CA TRP A 151 -6.62 -12.07 -4.22
C TRP A 151 -6.02 -12.09 -2.81
N VAL A 152 -5.59 -10.94 -2.30
CA VAL A 152 -5.08 -10.80 -0.92
C VAL A 152 -6.17 -11.20 0.09
N ARG A 153 -7.42 -10.78 -0.14
CA ARG A 153 -8.57 -11.18 0.69
C ARG A 153 -8.76 -12.70 0.71
N GLY A 154 -8.55 -13.37 -0.41
CA GLY A 154 -8.72 -14.83 -0.51
C GLY A 154 -7.55 -15.66 0.03
N THR A 155 -6.37 -15.05 0.24
CA THR A 155 -5.14 -15.79 0.60
C THR A 155 -4.67 -15.58 2.03
N LEU A 156 -4.84 -14.38 2.60
CA LEU A 156 -4.33 -14.06 3.92
C LEU A 156 -5.35 -14.34 5.04
N PRO A 157 -4.93 -14.98 6.15
CA PRO A 157 -5.79 -15.13 7.31
C PRO A 157 -5.99 -13.78 8.03
N ARG A 158 -7.14 -13.63 8.69
CA ARG A 158 -7.45 -12.45 9.50
C ARG A 158 -6.41 -12.22 10.60
N LEU A 159 -6.03 -10.95 10.83
CA LEU A 159 -5.09 -10.55 11.87
C LEU A 159 -5.82 -9.93 13.06
N ARG A 160 -5.38 -10.25 14.28
CA ARG A 160 -5.91 -9.63 15.50
C ARG A 160 -5.49 -8.16 15.57
N MET A 161 -6.38 -7.28 16.06
CA MET A 161 -6.12 -5.84 16.23
C MET A 161 -4.79 -5.52 16.91
N ASP A 162 -4.45 -6.23 17.98
CA ASP A 162 -3.20 -5.97 18.70
C ASP A 162 -1.97 -6.25 17.81
N GLN A 163 -2.03 -7.29 16.96
CA GLN A 163 -0.95 -7.62 16.03
C GLN A 163 -0.87 -6.61 14.89
N LEU A 164 -2.02 -6.18 14.40
CA LEU A 164 -2.18 -5.19 13.33
C LEU A 164 -1.68 -3.81 13.80
N MET A 165 -1.99 -3.40 15.03
CA MET A 165 -1.48 -2.17 15.61
C MET A 165 0.04 -2.22 15.82
N ASN A 166 0.55 -3.33 16.36
CA ASN A 166 1.99 -3.54 16.52
C ASN A 166 2.72 -3.51 15.16
N PHE A 167 2.13 -4.07 14.11
CA PHE A 167 2.69 -4.05 12.76
C PHE A 167 2.76 -2.62 12.19
N ALA A 168 1.70 -1.82 12.34
CA ALA A 168 1.71 -0.42 11.90
C ALA A 168 2.83 0.38 12.57
N TRP A 169 2.91 0.32 13.90
CA TRP A 169 3.80 1.17 14.68
C TRP A 169 5.25 0.68 14.73
N LYS A 170 5.49 -0.63 14.81
CA LYS A 170 6.85 -1.19 14.93
C LYS A 170 7.49 -1.52 13.60
N PHE A 171 6.68 -1.76 12.55
CA PHE A 171 7.19 -2.11 11.24
C PHE A 171 6.93 -1.00 10.22
N MET A 172 5.67 -0.69 9.91
CA MET A 172 5.35 0.19 8.78
C MET A 172 5.83 1.63 8.96
N LEU A 173 5.64 2.23 10.15
CA LEU A 173 5.99 3.63 10.39
C LEU A 173 7.52 3.87 10.31
N PRO A 174 8.38 3.11 11.00
CA PRO A 174 9.84 3.23 10.83
C PRO A 174 10.27 3.04 9.37
N LEU A 175 9.64 2.10 8.67
CA LEU A 175 9.99 1.76 7.30
C LEU A 175 9.60 2.85 6.31
N ALA A 176 8.45 3.49 6.51
CA ALA A 176 8.03 4.64 5.73
C ALA A 176 9.00 5.83 5.91
N LEU A 177 9.48 6.07 7.14
CA LEU A 177 10.48 7.10 7.42
C LEU A 177 11.83 6.79 6.75
N ILE A 178 12.30 5.55 6.85
CA ILE A 178 13.55 5.12 6.19
C ILE A 178 13.42 5.24 4.67
N ASN A 179 12.26 4.87 4.11
CA ASN A 179 12.02 5.02 2.68
C ASN A 179 12.01 6.49 2.25
N LEU A 180 11.45 7.38 3.08
CA LEU A 180 11.49 8.82 2.84
C LEU A 180 12.92 9.35 2.83
N LEU A 181 13.76 8.96 3.81
CA LEU A 181 15.19 9.32 3.81
C LEU A 181 15.94 8.76 2.60
N THR A 182 15.63 7.53 2.21
CA THR A 182 16.24 6.88 1.03
C THR A 182 15.86 7.60 -0.25
N THR A 183 14.61 8.07 -0.35
CA THR A 183 14.12 8.85 -1.47
C THR A 183 14.81 10.22 -1.52
N ALA A 184 15.06 10.85 -0.37
CA ALA A 184 15.78 12.11 -0.31
C ALA A 184 17.22 11.94 -0.79
N LEU A 185 17.91 10.89 -0.34
CA LEU A 185 19.24 10.53 -0.84
C LEU A 185 19.25 10.27 -2.35
N TRP A 186 18.23 9.60 -2.88
CA TRP A 186 18.09 9.36 -4.32
C TRP A 186 17.99 10.66 -5.13
N HIS A 187 17.30 11.67 -4.59
CA HIS A 187 17.16 12.98 -5.24
C HIS A 187 18.51 13.73 -5.34
N TYR A 188 19.32 13.68 -4.27
CA TYR A 188 20.61 14.39 -4.24
C TYR A 188 21.77 13.62 -4.86
N MET A 189 21.71 12.29 -4.92
CA MET A 189 22.76 11.49 -5.56
C MET A 189 22.69 11.60 -7.09
N GLY A 190 23.85 11.88 -7.69
CA GLY A 190 24.02 11.97 -9.14
C GLY A 190 23.59 10.69 -9.88
N PRO A 191 23.25 10.80 -11.18
CA PRO A 191 22.78 9.66 -11.96
C PRO A 191 23.90 8.61 -12.10
N GLY A 192 23.64 7.39 -11.61
CA GLY A 192 24.59 6.28 -11.73
C GLY A 192 24.08 4.98 -11.09
N LEU A 193 24.73 3.86 -11.43
CA LEU A 193 24.43 2.54 -10.85
C LEU A 193 24.67 2.50 -9.33
N GLY A 194 25.61 3.31 -8.83
CA GLY A 194 25.84 3.45 -7.38
C GLY A 194 24.60 3.91 -6.62
N ARG A 195 23.73 4.73 -7.24
CA ARG A 195 22.46 5.15 -6.63
C ARG A 195 21.47 4.02 -6.50
N TRP A 196 21.39 3.16 -7.50
CA TRP A 196 20.57 1.95 -7.45
C TRP A 196 21.02 1.03 -6.33
N LEU A 197 22.32 0.77 -6.22
CA LEU A 197 22.88 -0.11 -5.19
C LEU A 197 22.69 0.45 -3.78
N VAL A 198 23.07 1.70 -3.53
CA VAL A 198 22.95 2.34 -2.21
C VAL A 198 21.50 2.40 -1.75
N CYS A 199 20.58 2.85 -2.61
CA CYS A 199 19.17 2.92 -2.23
C CYS A 199 18.55 1.53 -2.08
N SER A 200 18.94 0.54 -2.89
CA SER A 200 18.47 -0.84 -2.69
C SER A 200 18.95 -1.41 -1.36
N LEU A 201 20.19 -1.13 -0.94
CA LEU A 201 20.74 -1.56 0.33
C LEU A 201 20.05 -0.87 1.51
N LEU A 202 19.81 0.44 1.41
CA LEU A 202 19.11 1.22 2.44
C LEU A 202 17.63 0.88 2.56
N VAL A 203 17.01 0.31 1.52
CA VAL A 203 15.69 -0.29 1.63
C VAL A 203 15.81 -1.71 2.19
N VAL A 204 16.50 -2.61 1.51
CA VAL A 204 16.50 -4.04 1.85
C VAL A 204 17.12 -4.32 3.23
N GLY A 205 18.18 -3.60 3.62
CA GLY A 205 18.86 -3.78 4.90
C GLY A 205 17.91 -3.54 6.10
N PRO A 206 17.33 -2.34 6.24
CA PRO A 206 16.36 -2.07 7.29
C PRO A 206 15.09 -2.92 7.20
N TYR A 207 14.60 -3.24 6.00
CA TYR A 207 13.46 -4.16 5.82
C TYR A 207 13.74 -5.55 6.40
N THR A 208 14.92 -6.11 6.10
CA THR A 208 15.33 -7.44 6.57
C THR A 208 15.69 -7.43 8.06
N MET A 209 16.36 -6.39 8.54
CA MET A 209 16.71 -6.23 9.96
C MET A 209 15.48 -6.07 10.85
N LEU A 210 14.52 -5.22 10.47
CA LEU A 210 13.27 -5.06 11.21
C LEU A 210 12.39 -6.31 11.11
N GLY A 211 12.34 -6.94 9.94
CA GLY A 211 11.63 -8.21 9.76
C GLY A 211 12.19 -9.30 10.66
N TRP A 212 13.52 -9.39 10.78
CA TRP A 212 14.18 -10.37 11.63
C TRP A 212 13.95 -10.09 13.12
N SER A 213 14.17 -8.85 13.57
CA SER A 213 13.97 -8.43 14.96
C SER A 213 12.54 -8.68 15.48
N LEU A 214 11.53 -8.49 14.62
CA LEU A 214 10.12 -8.76 14.97
C LEU A 214 9.78 -10.25 15.01
N THR A 215 10.52 -11.09 14.29
CA THR A 215 10.29 -12.54 14.21
C THR A 215 11.01 -13.27 15.34
N GLU A 216 12.21 -12.81 15.71
CA GLU A 216 13.08 -13.44 16.71
C GLU A 216 12.46 -13.47 18.13
N HIS A 217 11.59 -12.51 18.45
CA HIS A 217 10.89 -12.46 19.73
C HIS A 217 9.59 -13.28 19.81
N LYS A 218 9.17 -13.95 18.72
CA LYS A 218 8.03 -14.87 18.79
C LYS A 218 8.53 -16.30 18.94
N HIS A 219 8.66 -16.74 20.19
CA HIS A 219 8.58 -18.17 20.49
C HIS A 219 7.25 -18.69 19.91
N LEU A 220 7.33 -19.44 18.81
CA LEU A 220 6.22 -20.20 18.22
C LEU A 220 5.87 -21.38 19.13
N GLY A 221 5.58 -21.10 20.41
CA GLY A 221 5.12 -22.09 21.36
C GLY A 221 3.73 -22.57 20.96
N LYS A 222 3.56 -23.88 20.82
CA LYS A 222 2.27 -24.52 20.60
C LYS A 222 1.32 -24.07 21.73
N ARG A 223 0.32 -23.25 21.41
CA ARG A 223 -0.72 -22.87 22.39
C ARG A 223 -1.47 -24.13 22.79
N THR A 224 -1.15 -24.69 23.95
CA THR A 224 -1.94 -25.76 24.57
C THR A 224 -3.23 -25.14 25.08
N TYR A 225 -4.34 -25.42 24.40
CA TYR A 225 -5.67 -25.06 24.87
C TYR A 225 -5.99 -25.92 26.08
N ARG A 226 -5.94 -25.33 27.27
CA ARG A 226 -6.12 -26.03 28.56
C ARG A 226 -7.59 -26.38 28.87
N PHE A 227 -8.47 -26.32 27.87
CA PHE A 227 -9.92 -26.54 28.00
C PHE A 227 -10.49 -27.45 26.89
N ALA A 228 -9.64 -28.23 26.23
CA ALA A 228 -10.05 -29.24 25.25
C ALA A 228 -9.61 -30.63 25.73
N GLU A 229 -10.00 -30.97 26.96
CA GLU A 229 -10.04 -32.34 27.48
C GLU A 229 -11.44 -32.59 28.03
#